data_AF-A0AAE6ZXR0-F1
#
_entry.id   AF-A0AAE6ZXR0-F1
#
_cell.length_a   1.000
_cell.length_b   1.000
_cell.length_c   1.000
_cell.angle_alpha   90.00
_cell.angle_beta   90.00
_cell.angle_gamma   90.00
#
_symmetry.space_group_name_H-M   'P 1'
#
loop_
_entity.id
_entity.type
_entity.pdbx_description
1 polymer ?
#
loop_
_entity_poly.entity_id
_entity_poly.type
_entity_poly.pdbx_seq_one_letter_code
_entity_poly.pdbx_strand_id
1 'polypeptide(L)'
;MNISIFLVLLICAVSLVEAKEHDYKRVIMAGTGDVGELFVRFLLLSGESCLIVQSLVPGGGGEILGEKDICSIDGKKIADDYAAVDFKVGAFKAGKLVFEVGVTPLQPIGEIVMSCEIIFSNGLADHLSCKEKDFVRKEFCADFER
;
A
#
# COMPACT_ATOMS: atom_id res chain seq x y z
N MET A 1 -17.50 -55.19 16.67
CA MET A 1 -18.58 -54.78 15.75
C MET A 1 -18.77 -53.30 15.91
N ASN A 2 -18.61 -52.59 14.79
CA ASN A 2 -18.42 -51.14 14.64
C ASN A 2 -19.50 -50.28 15.30
N ILE A 3 -19.14 -49.00 15.54
CA ILE A 3 -19.93 -47.77 15.73
C ILE A 3 -19.25 -47.04 16.91
N SER A 4 -18.41 -46.04 16.71
CA SER A 4 -18.86 -44.72 16.29
C SER A 4 -17.69 -43.89 15.77
N ILE A 5 -17.40 -44.03 14.47
CA ILE A 5 -16.53 -43.13 13.69
C ILE A 5 -17.38 -41.92 13.27
N PHE A 6 -18.07 -41.28 14.24
CA PHE A 6 -19.05 -40.21 13.96
C PHE A 6 -18.73 -38.89 14.67
N LEU A 7 -17.51 -38.71 15.20
CA LEU A 7 -17.17 -37.52 15.99
C LEU A 7 -15.96 -36.71 15.50
N VAL A 8 -15.54 -36.84 14.23
CA VAL A 8 -14.34 -36.12 13.76
C VAL A 8 -14.58 -35.28 12.49
N LEU A 9 -15.79 -35.28 11.92
CA LEU A 9 -15.98 -34.82 10.53
C LEU A 9 -16.77 -33.52 10.33
N LEU A 10 -16.94 -32.64 11.32
CA LEU A 10 -17.81 -31.48 11.10
C LEU A 10 -17.41 -30.15 11.74
N ILE A 11 -16.12 -29.80 11.77
CA ILE A 11 -15.72 -28.39 11.96
C ILE A 11 -14.57 -28.04 11.01
N CYS A 12 -14.77 -28.21 9.70
CA CYS A 12 -14.12 -27.32 8.74
C CYS A 12 -15.05 -26.12 8.59
N ALA A 13 -14.96 -25.17 9.53
CA ALA A 13 -15.47 -23.84 9.31
C ALA A 13 -14.59 -23.23 8.21
N VAL A 14 -14.99 -23.45 6.96
CA VAL A 14 -14.45 -22.72 5.82
C VAL A 14 -14.92 -21.29 6.04
N SER A 15 -14.09 -20.47 6.68
CA SER A 15 -14.25 -19.04 6.65
C SER A 15 -14.10 -18.65 5.19
N LEU A 16 -15.25 -18.48 4.49
CA LEU A 16 -15.29 -17.74 3.24
C LEU A 16 -14.76 -16.35 3.58
N VAL A 17 -13.49 -16.12 3.30
CA VAL A 17 -12.96 -14.76 3.19
C VAL A 17 -13.54 -14.25 1.88
N GLU A 18 -14.67 -13.55 1.98
CA GLU A 18 -15.24 -12.82 0.85
C GLU A 18 -14.20 -11.75 0.47
N ALA A 19 -13.64 -11.86 -0.73
CA ALA A 19 -12.73 -10.84 -1.24
C ALA A 19 -13.52 -9.52 -1.33
N LYS A 20 -13.10 -8.50 -0.60
CA LYS A 20 -13.72 -7.17 -0.62
C LYS A 20 -13.69 -6.66 -2.05
N GLU A 21 -14.87 -6.53 -2.67
CA GLU A 21 -14.97 -5.95 -4.00
C GLU A 21 -14.71 -4.45 -3.90
N HIS A 22 -13.57 -4.01 -4.41
CA HIS A 22 -13.23 -2.59 -4.48
C HIS A 22 -13.98 -1.94 -5.65
N ASP A 23 -14.49 -0.72 -5.45
CA ASP A 23 -15.09 0.05 -6.53
C ASP A 23 -13.98 0.56 -7.47
N TYR A 24 -13.69 -0.22 -8.51
CA TYR A 24 -12.66 0.09 -9.49
C TYR A 24 -12.90 1.41 -10.24
N LYS A 25 -14.13 1.96 -10.22
CA LYS A 25 -14.41 3.29 -10.81
C LYS A 25 -13.78 4.42 -10.01
N ARG A 26 -13.46 4.19 -8.75
CA ARG A 26 -12.81 5.18 -7.87
C ARG A 26 -11.29 5.10 -7.90
N VAL A 27 -10.70 4.13 -8.60
CA VAL A 27 -9.24 3.98 -8.67
C VAL A 27 -8.63 5.16 -9.42
N ILE A 28 -7.76 5.90 -8.73
CA ILE A 28 -7.02 7.05 -9.28
C ILE A 28 -5.56 6.72 -9.60
N MET A 29 -5.01 5.70 -8.94
CA MET A 29 -3.67 5.19 -9.24
C MET A 29 -3.65 3.69 -9.00
N ALA A 30 -3.00 2.96 -9.89
CA ALA A 30 -2.80 1.53 -9.75
C ALA A 30 -1.53 1.09 -10.46
N GLY A 31 -1.00 -0.05 -10.03
CA GLY A 31 0.09 -0.72 -10.71
C GLY A 31 0.13 -2.19 -10.35
N THR A 32 0.79 -2.99 -11.18
CA THR A 32 1.03 -4.41 -10.93
C THR A 32 2.44 -4.76 -11.38
N GLY A 33 3.14 -5.57 -10.60
CA GLY A 33 4.52 -5.96 -10.89
C GLY A 33 5.11 -6.88 -9.84
N ASP A 34 6.35 -7.27 -10.08
CA ASP A 34 7.07 -8.23 -9.22
C ASP A 34 7.80 -7.52 -8.07
N VAL A 35 7.71 -8.10 -6.88
CA VAL A 35 8.46 -7.74 -5.68
C VAL A 35 9.16 -8.99 -5.16
N GLY A 36 10.42 -9.16 -5.52
CA GLY A 36 11.11 -10.44 -5.33
C GLY A 36 10.39 -11.55 -6.11
N GLU A 37 9.86 -12.55 -5.38
CA GLU A 37 9.08 -13.66 -5.95
C GLU A 37 7.56 -13.40 -5.91
N LEU A 38 7.12 -12.28 -5.33
CA LEU A 38 5.71 -11.95 -5.18
C LEU A 38 5.19 -11.20 -6.42
N PHE A 39 4.02 -11.60 -6.90
CA PHE A 39 3.28 -10.83 -7.90
C PHE A 39 2.29 -9.91 -7.16
N VAL A 40 2.48 -8.60 -7.26
CA VAL A 40 1.82 -7.62 -6.40
C VAL A 40 1.04 -6.60 -7.23
N ARG A 41 -0.15 -6.23 -6.75
CA ARG A 41 -0.95 -5.11 -7.25
C ARG A 41 -1.14 -4.08 -6.14
N PHE A 42 -1.10 -2.81 -6.47
CA PHE A 42 -1.53 -1.74 -5.57
C PHE A 42 -2.66 -0.93 -6.20
N LEU A 43 -3.55 -0.40 -5.35
CA LEU A 43 -4.68 0.44 -5.74
C LEU A 43 -4.77 1.63 -4.78
N LEU A 44 -4.97 2.82 -5.34
CA LEU A 44 -5.31 4.03 -4.60
C LEU A 44 -6.67 4.52 -5.10
N LEU A 45 -7.62 4.68 -4.18
CA LEU A 45 -9.00 5.05 -4.49
C LEU A 45 -9.26 6.50 -4.06
N SER A 46 -9.93 7.26 -4.92
CA SER A 46 -10.40 8.61 -4.59
C SER A 46 -11.36 8.55 -3.40
N GLY A 47 -11.12 9.35 -2.37
CA GLY A 47 -11.94 9.41 -1.16
C GLY A 47 -11.62 8.34 -0.11
N GLU A 48 -10.67 7.43 -0.37
CA GLU A 48 -10.09 6.55 0.65
C GLU A 48 -8.74 7.11 1.10
N SER A 49 -8.41 6.96 2.38
CA SER A 49 -7.12 7.40 2.95
C SER A 49 -6.04 6.31 2.91
N CYS A 50 -6.39 5.06 2.64
CA CYS A 50 -5.48 3.93 2.69
C CYS A 50 -5.02 3.51 1.28
N LEU A 51 -3.76 3.11 1.17
CA LEU A 51 -3.23 2.42 0.00
C LEU A 51 -3.56 0.93 0.13
N ILE A 52 -4.20 0.35 -0.88
CA ILE A 52 -4.49 -1.08 -0.91
C ILE A 52 -3.32 -1.78 -1.61
N VAL A 53 -2.75 -2.80 -0.97
CA VAL A 53 -1.71 -3.66 -1.56
C VAL A 53 -2.16 -5.11 -1.51
N GLN A 54 -2.10 -5.77 -2.64
CA GLN A 54 -2.56 -7.15 -2.83
C GLN A 54 -1.42 -8.01 -3.37
N SER A 55 -1.16 -9.14 -2.72
CA SER A 55 -0.38 -10.23 -3.30
C SER A 55 -1.32 -11.11 -4.12
N LEU A 56 -0.92 -11.45 -5.34
CA LEU A 56 -1.74 -12.17 -6.31
C LEU A 56 -1.16 -13.57 -6.58
N VAL A 57 -2.03 -14.51 -6.94
CA VAL A 57 -1.61 -15.83 -7.44
C VAL A 57 -1.11 -15.68 -8.88
N PRO A 58 0.16 -16.03 -9.19
CA PRO A 58 0.68 -15.94 -10.56
C PRO A 58 -0.13 -16.80 -11.53
N GLY A 59 -0.59 -16.21 -12.63
CA GLY A 59 -1.44 -16.90 -13.61
C GLY A 59 -2.89 -17.18 -13.14
N GLY A 60 -3.25 -16.85 -11.90
CA GLY A 60 -4.57 -17.10 -11.31
C GLY A 60 -5.67 -16.13 -11.74
N GLY A 61 -5.53 -15.45 -12.89
CA GLY A 61 -6.57 -14.53 -13.41
C GLY A 61 -6.89 -13.33 -12.51
N GLY A 62 -5.99 -12.95 -11.61
CA GLY A 62 -6.22 -11.87 -10.65
C GLY A 62 -6.74 -12.34 -9.27
N GLU A 63 -6.73 -13.65 -9.01
CA GLU A 63 -6.95 -14.20 -7.67
C GLU A 63 -5.99 -13.57 -6.65
N ILE A 64 -6.56 -13.12 -5.53
CA ILE A 64 -5.84 -12.43 -4.46
C ILE A 64 -5.42 -13.48 -3.43
N LEU A 65 -4.11 -13.63 -3.22
CA LEU A 65 -3.53 -14.45 -2.16
C LEU A 65 -3.70 -13.77 -0.79
N GLY A 66 -3.57 -12.44 -0.76
CA GLY A 66 -3.85 -11.64 0.42
C GLY A 66 -3.82 -10.16 0.13
N GLU A 67 -4.46 -9.39 1.01
CA GLU A 67 -4.68 -7.96 0.87
C GLU A 67 -4.34 -7.24 2.18
N LYS A 68 -3.79 -6.04 2.04
CA LYS A 68 -3.52 -5.14 3.16
C LYS A 68 -3.91 -3.71 2.80
N ASP A 69 -4.70 -3.10 3.67
CA ASP A 69 -4.93 -1.66 3.68
C ASP A 69 -3.81 -1.00 4.50
N ILE A 70 -2.96 -0.22 3.84
CA ILE A 70 -1.89 0.55 4.45
C ILE A 70 -2.42 1.96 4.73
N CYS A 71 -2.81 2.17 5.99
CA CYS A 71 -3.46 3.40 6.45
C CYS A 71 -2.55 4.30 7.31
N SER A 72 -1.27 3.98 7.40
CA SER A 72 -0.31 4.69 8.25
C SER A 72 1.07 4.80 7.62
N ILE A 73 1.77 5.86 7.98
CA ILE A 73 3.16 6.14 7.61
C ILE A 73 3.94 6.29 8.91
N ASP A 74 4.94 5.43 9.14
CA ASP A 74 5.78 5.43 10.35
C ASP A 74 4.97 5.49 11.67
N GLY A 75 3.87 4.75 11.73
CA GLY A 75 2.98 4.67 12.90
C GLY A 75 1.95 5.80 13.03
N LYS A 76 2.02 6.84 12.20
CA LYS A 76 1.02 7.92 12.11
C LYS A 76 -0.04 7.58 11.08
N LYS A 77 -1.30 7.76 11.43
CA LYS A 77 -2.44 7.47 10.56
C LYS A 77 -2.58 8.54 9.47
N ILE A 78 -2.80 8.09 8.24
CA ILE A 78 -2.95 8.98 7.08
C ILE A 78 -4.20 9.88 7.22
N ALA A 79 -5.26 9.38 7.85
CA ALA A 79 -6.55 10.06 7.92
C ALA A 79 -6.61 11.27 8.87
N ASP A 80 -5.87 11.23 9.98
CA ASP A 80 -6.04 12.17 11.10
C ASP A 80 -4.72 12.74 11.66
N ASP A 81 -3.57 12.11 11.44
CA ASP A 81 -2.28 12.62 11.94
C ASP A 81 -1.55 13.58 10.98
N TYR A 82 -2.16 13.86 9.82
CA TYR A 82 -1.65 14.76 8.79
C TYR A 82 -2.75 15.73 8.32
N ALA A 83 -2.37 16.92 7.88
CA ALA A 83 -3.31 17.84 7.23
C ALA A 83 -3.66 17.36 5.81
N ALA A 84 -2.70 16.75 5.11
CA ALA A 84 -2.90 16.10 3.82
C ALA A 84 -1.81 15.06 3.56
N VAL A 85 -2.15 14.01 2.81
CA VAL A 85 -1.21 13.02 2.28
C VAL A 85 -1.56 12.79 0.82
N ASP A 86 -0.54 12.80 -0.04
CA ASP A 86 -0.67 12.66 -1.49
C ASP A 86 0.34 11.63 -2.01
N PHE A 87 -0.16 10.57 -2.64
CA PHE A 87 0.69 9.59 -3.31
C PHE A 87 0.96 10.08 -4.74
N LYS A 88 2.14 10.66 -4.95
CA LYS A 88 2.50 11.31 -6.21
C LYS A 88 2.89 10.31 -7.29
N VAL A 89 3.60 9.24 -6.92
CA VAL A 89 4.08 8.19 -7.83
C VAL A 89 4.07 6.85 -7.10
N GLY A 90 3.69 5.77 -7.80
CA GLY A 90 3.90 4.38 -7.38
C GLY A 90 4.61 3.59 -8.47
N ALA A 91 5.67 2.86 -8.13
CA ALA A 91 6.48 2.13 -9.10
C ALA A 91 7.10 0.85 -8.54
N PHE A 92 7.25 -0.15 -9.40
CA PHE A 92 8.02 -1.36 -9.14
C PHE A 92 9.44 -1.16 -9.67
N LYS A 93 10.44 -1.14 -8.79
CA LYS A 93 11.85 -0.90 -9.15
C LYS A 93 12.78 -1.75 -8.31
N ALA A 94 13.73 -2.42 -8.98
CA ALA A 94 14.75 -3.25 -8.32
C ALA A 94 14.17 -4.26 -7.31
N GLY A 95 13.07 -4.92 -7.69
CA GLY A 95 12.39 -5.92 -6.84
C GLY A 95 11.64 -5.34 -5.64
N LYS A 96 11.33 -4.04 -5.66
CA LYS A 96 10.63 -3.32 -4.58
C LYS A 96 9.44 -2.56 -5.13
N LEU A 97 8.39 -2.42 -4.31
CA LEU A 97 7.30 -1.48 -4.55
C LEU A 97 7.59 -0.19 -3.78
N VAL A 98 7.83 0.89 -4.52
CA VAL A 98 8.21 2.19 -3.99
C VAL A 98 7.22 3.28 -4.38
N PHE A 99 7.05 4.25 -3.50
CA PHE A 99 6.19 5.41 -3.67
C PHE A 99 6.93 6.71 -3.41
N GLU A 100 6.53 7.76 -4.12
CA GLU A 100 6.82 9.13 -3.71
C GLU A 100 5.57 9.69 -3.04
N VAL A 101 5.70 10.10 -1.78
CA VAL A 101 4.58 10.53 -0.95
C VAL A 101 4.82 11.95 -0.47
N GLY A 102 3.91 12.86 -0.79
CA GLY A 102 3.83 14.17 -0.17
C GLY A 102 3.04 14.10 1.13
N VAL A 103 3.61 14.59 2.23
CA VAL A 103 2.92 14.70 3.52
C VAL A 103 2.91 16.16 3.95
N THR A 104 1.73 16.69 4.26
CA THR A 104 1.58 18.01 4.89
C THR A 104 1.25 17.78 6.37
N PRO A 105 2.17 18.09 7.29
CA PRO A 105 1.91 17.96 8.72
C PRO A 105 0.79 18.88 9.20
N LEU A 106 0.26 18.61 10.39
CA LEU A 106 -0.71 19.50 11.04
C LEU A 106 -0.09 20.85 11.41
N GLN A 107 1.22 20.88 11.69
CA GLN A 107 1.96 22.13 11.80
C GLN A 107 2.11 22.77 10.42
N PRO A 108 1.92 24.10 10.28
CA PRO A 108 1.94 24.79 8.99
C PRO A 108 3.38 25.00 8.49
N ILE A 109 4.10 23.92 8.23
CA ILE A 109 5.48 23.92 7.72
C ILE A 109 5.58 23.61 6.22
N GLY A 110 4.44 23.34 5.58
CA GLY A 110 4.34 22.99 4.17
C GLY A 110 4.39 21.48 3.90
N GLU A 111 4.36 21.11 2.62
CA GLU A 111 4.47 19.72 2.17
C GLU A 111 5.93 19.25 2.22
N ILE A 112 6.14 18.05 2.75
CA ILE A 112 7.41 17.32 2.74
C ILE A 112 7.26 16.12 1.80
N VAL A 113 8.20 15.93 0.88
CA VAL A 113 8.18 14.78 -0.03
C VAL A 113 9.13 13.69 0.47
N MET A 114 8.60 12.48 0.59
CA MET A 114 9.32 11.31 1.08
C MET A 114 9.37 10.22 0.01
N SER A 115 10.46 9.44 0.03
CA SER A 115 10.53 8.18 -0.69
C SER A 115 10.13 7.06 0.26
N CYS A 116 9.12 6.30 -0.12
CA CYS A 116 8.56 5.24 0.71
C CYS A 116 8.63 3.88 0.02
N GLU A 117 8.84 2.83 0.79
CA GLU A 117 8.91 1.44 0.33
C GLU A 117 7.88 0.61 1.09
N ILE A 118 7.13 -0.24 0.39
CA ILE A 118 6.29 -1.23 1.03
C ILE A 118 7.18 -2.39 1.49
N ILE A 119 7.14 -2.66 2.79
CA ILE A 119 7.78 -3.80 3.39
C ILE A 119 6.82 -4.98 3.36
N PHE A 120 7.33 -6.13 2.91
CA PHE A 120 6.60 -7.39 2.86
C PHE A 120 7.12 -8.34 3.93
N SER A 121 6.21 -9.08 4.55
CA SER A 121 6.50 -10.12 5.52
C SER A 121 5.62 -11.34 5.25
N ASN A 122 6.24 -12.52 5.16
CA ASN A 122 5.54 -13.78 4.86
C ASN A 122 4.64 -13.72 3.61
N GLY A 123 5.11 -13.04 2.56
CA GLY A 123 4.39 -12.93 1.29
C GLY A 123 3.24 -11.92 1.26
N LEU A 124 3.04 -11.17 2.34
CA LEU A 124 1.99 -10.15 2.46
C LEU A 124 2.61 -8.77 2.71
N ALA A 125 1.94 -7.73 2.24
CA ALA A 125 2.30 -6.37 2.59
C ALA A 125 2.08 -6.15 4.10
N ASP A 126 3.06 -5.53 4.75
CA ASP A 126 3.06 -5.29 6.19
C ASP A 126 2.85 -3.80 6.49
N HIS A 127 3.82 -2.95 6.12
CA HIS A 127 3.80 -1.52 6.38
C HIS A 127 4.53 -0.72 5.30
N LEU A 128 4.29 0.60 5.27
CA LEU A 128 5.03 1.56 4.47
C LEU A 128 6.16 2.16 5.31
N SER A 129 7.41 2.04 4.86
CA SER A 129 8.59 2.63 5.49
C SER A 129 9.08 3.79 4.64
N CYS A 130 9.21 4.97 5.23
CA CYS A 130 9.56 6.18 4.51
C CYS A 130 10.90 6.77 4.95
N LYS A 131 11.55 7.43 4.00
CA LYS A 131 12.72 8.27 4.23
C LYS A 131 12.46 9.62 3.59
N GLU A 132 12.71 10.69 4.34
CA GLU A 132 12.67 12.04 3.78
C GLU A 132 13.63 12.10 2.60
N LYS A 133 13.16 12.60 1.45
CA LYS A 133 14.10 12.94 0.38
C LYS A 133 14.79 14.20 0.84
N ASP A 134 16.12 14.16 0.96
CA ASP A 134 16.91 15.38 1.13
C ASP A 134 16.49 16.34 0.03
N PHE A 135 15.76 17.39 0.42
CA PHE A 135 15.43 18.47 -0.46
C PHE A 135 16.76 19.16 -0.73
N VAL A 136 17.45 18.75 -1.79
CA VAL A 136 18.49 19.59 -2.39
C VAL A 136 17.73 20.83 -2.79
N ARG A 137 17.82 21.83 -1.91
CA ARG A 137 17.39 23.20 -2.16
C ARG A 137 18.03 23.55 -3.49
N LYS A 138 17.26 23.45 -4.59
CA LYS A 138 17.60 24.21 -5.79
C LYS A 138 17.59 25.63 -5.27
N GLU A 139 18.79 26.17 -5.06
CA GLU A 139 18.99 27.61 -5.01
C GLU A 139 18.21 28.15 -6.20
N PHE A 140 17.07 28.76 -5.90
CA PHE A 140 16.47 29.72 -6.79
C PHE A 140 17.50 30.84 -6.80
N CYS A 141 18.47 30.77 -7.71
CA CYS A 141 19.31 31.91 -8.00
C CYS A 141 18.35 33.03 -8.37
N ALA A 142 18.26 33.98 -7.44
CA ALA A 142 17.86 35.31 -7.75
C ALA A 142 18.75 35.80 -8.89
N ASP A 143 18.17 36.12 -10.03
CA ASP A 143 18.62 37.26 -10.80
C ASP A 143 17.41 38.19 -10.97
N PHE A 144 17.27 39.02 -9.95
CA PHE A 144 16.53 40.26 -9.98
C PHE A 144 17.45 41.31 -10.62
N GLU A 145 17.07 41.76 -11.81
CA GLU A 145 17.39 43.07 -12.41
C GLU A 145 18.88 43.48 -12.55
N ARG A 146 19.37 43.47 -13.80
CA ARG A 146 19.79 44.71 -14.48
C ARG A 146 19.86 44.57 -16.00
#